data_AF-A0A969S2Q0-F1
#
_entry.id   AF-A0A969S2Q0-F1
#
_cell.length_a   1.000
_cell.length_b   1.000
_cell.length_c   1.000
_cell.angle_alpha   90.00
_cell.angle_beta   90.00
_cell.angle_gamma   90.00
#
_symmetry.space_group_name_H-M   'P 1'
#
loop_
_entity.id
_entity.type
_entity.pdbx_description
1 polymer ?
#
loop_
_entity_poly.entity_id
_entity_poly.type
_entity_poly.pdbx_seq_one_letter_code
_entity_poly.pdbx_strand_id
1 'polypeptide(L)'
;MDDGTENHGIGLRSPSLQTQYGTPNNDILSRDGENLVRYGLAGDDLILGIIHQANVLFGNEGNDRLQGGHQADVINGGRGHDRLLGDRGNDLLIGGSGDDFLSGGKADDRLKGSSGQDRLFGDQGNDYLDGEAGYDRVEGGAGDDILIDYEGGDRLTGGSGKDQFGVGGALSEAASIITDFKVGTDQVRVLRLGTTFENLTFQKSRGGTLVMDQGQAIAHIQEIKPKQLKVESFVFGEASLAHTLQSNLDQSLAENPNATGLGSVVFTPDGSVWQGFSGLSSRESQTLVDADSIFGIGSITKPIVATTVLQLYEEGKLDLNDTLSQWLPDLAKLVTNADRITIRQLIGHTSGIPDYLDQPEARDQFLSDPQAFFAQAFEAQDLISLIQNKPTSGEPGAAFFYSNSNFVLLGEIVQKVTGSTLASELRSRIFEPLGLSRTFYAPQETVNRGNITRTYSDLDDDGKITTADYLNEVDEVSKQGLSWAAGAGGIVSTAAELAKIGQALFQGELLAPATLQLMINDNSDLIAAANRPAGSAPNGIERDFYGLGIESGRLSGIGNFLRHNGATIGWGAELTYLPDRNITVTVLASQPTPKGVSEWEDSSFISLTNNIRSTVQTYDDFRVQYPLTF
;
A
#
# COMPACT_ATOMS: atom_id res chain seq x y z
N MET A 1 45.54 0.51 -47.95
CA MET A 1 45.04 1.65 -47.18
C MET A 1 43.65 1.26 -46.76
N ASP A 2 43.48 0.98 -45.48
CA ASP A 2 42.17 0.83 -44.85
C ASP A 2 42.39 1.19 -43.39
N ASP A 3 41.81 2.31 -42.97
CA ASP A 3 41.89 2.88 -41.63
C ASP A 3 40.52 2.81 -40.96
N GLY A 4 40.21 1.64 -40.40
CA GLY A 4 39.02 1.43 -39.55
C GLY A 4 39.42 1.33 -38.08
N THR A 5 39.39 2.45 -37.35
CA THR A 5 39.38 2.45 -35.89
C THR A 5 37.94 2.28 -35.40
N GLU A 6 37.56 1.07 -34.99
CA GLU A 6 36.31 0.84 -34.26
C GLU A 6 36.51 1.00 -32.75
N ASN A 7 35.57 1.75 -32.18
CA ASN A 7 35.53 2.24 -30.82
C ASN A 7 35.04 1.12 -29.89
N HIS A 8 35.81 0.78 -28.86
CA HIS A 8 35.41 -0.16 -27.82
C HIS A 8 34.33 0.46 -26.92
N GLY A 9 33.06 0.23 -27.27
CA GLY A 9 31.94 0.41 -26.35
C GLY A 9 31.90 -0.73 -25.34
N ILE A 10 32.26 -0.44 -24.09
CA ILE A 10 32.00 -1.32 -22.96
C ILE A 10 30.49 -1.29 -22.72
N GLY A 11 29.77 -2.26 -23.30
CA GLY A 11 28.38 -2.50 -22.99
C GLY A 11 28.28 -3.07 -21.58
N LEU A 12 27.89 -2.23 -20.62
CA LEU A 12 27.34 -2.70 -19.35
C LEU A 12 26.01 -3.38 -19.67
N ARG A 13 26.03 -4.71 -19.78
CA ARG A 13 24.81 -5.51 -19.68
C ARG A 13 24.36 -5.44 -18.23
N SER A 14 23.16 -4.93 -17.97
CA SER A 14 22.45 -5.20 -16.73
C SER A 14 22.33 -6.72 -16.58
N PRO A 15 22.66 -7.32 -15.43
CA PRO A 15 22.43 -8.74 -15.24
C PRO A 15 20.92 -8.97 -15.16
N SER A 16 20.35 -9.62 -16.18
CA SER A 16 18.97 -10.11 -16.14
C SER A 16 18.85 -11.15 -15.03
N LEU A 17 17.88 -11.01 -14.11
CA LEU A 17 17.61 -12.03 -13.10
C LEU A 17 17.31 -13.38 -13.77
N GLN A 18 18.09 -14.41 -13.46
CA GLN A 18 17.86 -15.76 -13.97
C GLN A 18 17.08 -16.58 -12.94
N THR A 19 15.95 -17.16 -13.39
CA THR A 19 15.06 -17.99 -12.56
C THR A 19 15.27 -19.46 -12.86
N GLN A 20 15.37 -20.28 -11.80
CA GLN A 20 15.41 -21.74 -11.90
C GLN A 20 14.12 -22.35 -11.37
N TYR A 21 13.52 -23.24 -12.16
CA TYR A 21 12.36 -24.03 -11.74
C TYR A 21 12.77 -25.49 -11.59
N GLY A 22 12.30 -26.12 -10.51
CA GLY A 22 12.27 -27.56 -10.35
C GLY A 22 11.20 -28.22 -11.23
N THR A 23 10.87 -29.44 -10.87
CA THR A 23 9.84 -30.29 -11.44
C THR A 23 8.83 -30.62 -10.36
N PRO A 24 7.72 -31.31 -10.69
CA PRO A 24 6.79 -31.78 -9.66
C PRO A 24 7.30 -32.98 -8.81
N ASN A 25 8.60 -33.26 -8.78
CA ASN A 25 9.21 -34.33 -7.97
C ASN A 25 10.31 -33.74 -7.10
N ASN A 26 10.77 -34.49 -6.11
CA ASN A 26 11.90 -34.12 -5.27
C ASN A 26 13.15 -33.75 -6.08
N ASP A 27 13.53 -32.49 -6.01
CA ASP A 27 14.60 -31.87 -6.76
C ASP A 27 15.74 -31.40 -5.85
N ILE A 28 16.94 -31.31 -6.44
CA ILE A 28 18.08 -30.64 -5.80
C ILE A 28 18.44 -29.44 -6.66
N LEU A 29 17.98 -28.27 -6.24
CA LEU A 29 18.29 -27.00 -6.88
C LEU A 29 19.54 -26.44 -6.23
N SER A 30 20.69 -26.79 -6.79
CA SER A 30 22.00 -26.36 -6.28
C SER A 30 22.92 -25.83 -7.38
N ARG A 31 23.76 -24.86 -6.98
CA ARG A 31 24.99 -24.35 -7.63
C ARG A 31 25.21 -24.75 -9.10
N ASP A 32 24.79 -23.86 -10.00
CA ASP A 32 25.53 -23.36 -11.17
C ASP A 32 24.79 -22.11 -11.73
N GLY A 33 25.51 -21.00 -12.01
CA GLY A 33 24.95 -19.79 -12.65
C GLY A 33 24.58 -18.61 -11.72
N GLU A 34 24.31 -17.44 -12.33
CA GLU A 34 23.90 -16.17 -11.68
C GLU A 34 22.40 -16.15 -11.28
N ASN A 35 21.84 -17.31 -10.90
CA ASN A 35 20.41 -17.44 -10.64
C ASN A 35 20.03 -16.81 -9.31
N LEU A 36 19.17 -15.80 -9.37
CA LEU A 36 18.74 -15.00 -8.23
C LEU A 36 17.43 -15.51 -7.61
N VAL A 37 16.63 -16.30 -8.35
CA VAL A 37 15.34 -16.84 -7.88
C VAL A 37 15.20 -18.33 -8.19
N ARG A 38 14.71 -19.13 -7.23
CA ARG A 38 14.49 -20.58 -7.39
C ARG A 38 13.13 -21.02 -6.87
N TYR A 39 12.46 -21.90 -7.63
CA TYR A 39 11.17 -22.49 -7.30
C TYR A 39 11.27 -24.02 -7.29
N GLY A 40 10.93 -24.67 -6.18
CA GLY A 40 10.82 -26.13 -6.06
C GLY A 40 9.66 -26.71 -6.86
N LEU A 41 8.48 -26.11 -6.71
CA LEU A 41 7.17 -26.49 -7.27
C LEU A 41 6.45 -27.53 -6.42
N ALA A 42 6.58 -28.82 -6.71
CA ALA A 42 5.92 -29.86 -5.92
C ALA A 42 6.93 -30.97 -5.63
N GLY A 43 6.82 -31.61 -4.46
CA GLY A 43 7.77 -32.64 -4.04
C GLY A 43 8.62 -32.16 -2.89
N ASP A 44 9.38 -33.06 -2.24
CA ASP A 44 10.24 -32.67 -1.12
C ASP A 44 11.64 -32.29 -1.63
N ASP A 45 11.90 -30.99 -1.74
CA ASP A 45 13.04 -30.42 -2.45
C ASP A 45 14.19 -30.01 -1.53
N LEU A 46 15.38 -29.87 -2.13
CA LEU A 46 16.55 -29.23 -1.52
C LEU A 46 16.97 -28.04 -2.38
N ILE A 47 16.77 -26.83 -1.86
CA ILE A 47 17.07 -25.58 -2.55
C ILE A 47 18.20 -24.86 -1.82
N LEU A 48 19.34 -24.68 -2.49
CA LEU A 48 20.53 -24.06 -1.91
C LEU A 48 20.86 -22.75 -2.59
N GLY A 49 20.82 -21.66 -1.83
CA GLY A 49 21.22 -20.31 -2.22
C GLY A 49 22.70 -20.19 -2.59
N ILE A 50 23.02 -19.05 -3.20
CA ILE A 50 24.35 -18.62 -3.53
C ILE A 50 24.90 -17.83 -2.34
N ILE A 51 26.00 -18.34 -1.78
CA ILE A 51 26.60 -17.84 -0.52
C ILE A 51 26.85 -16.33 -0.50
N HIS A 52 27.20 -15.69 -1.61
CA HIS A 52 27.64 -14.29 -1.63
C HIS A 52 26.64 -13.35 -2.32
N GLN A 53 25.41 -13.78 -2.50
CA GLN A 53 24.34 -13.01 -3.16
C GLN A 53 23.07 -13.11 -2.34
N ALA A 54 22.20 -12.11 -2.50
CA ALA A 54 20.83 -12.19 -2.02
C ALA A 54 20.07 -13.22 -2.87
N ASN A 55 19.33 -14.09 -2.20
CA ASN A 55 18.62 -15.22 -2.77
C ASN A 55 17.12 -15.06 -2.57
N VAL A 56 16.34 -15.53 -3.54
CA VAL A 56 14.91 -15.70 -3.37
C VAL A 56 14.53 -17.14 -3.65
N LEU A 57 14.09 -17.85 -2.61
CA LEU A 57 13.90 -19.29 -2.64
C LEU A 57 12.45 -19.61 -2.27
N PHE A 58 11.76 -20.39 -3.10
CA PHE A 58 10.40 -20.85 -2.88
C PHE A 58 10.34 -22.37 -2.93
N GLY A 59 9.92 -23.02 -1.85
CA GLY A 59 9.66 -24.47 -1.82
C GLY A 59 8.41 -24.82 -2.63
N ASN A 60 7.31 -24.15 -2.30
CA ASN A 60 5.96 -24.29 -2.86
C ASN A 60 5.17 -25.44 -2.23
N GLU A 61 5.07 -26.64 -2.82
CA GLU A 61 4.37 -27.78 -2.21
C GLU A 61 5.35 -28.90 -1.86
N GLY A 62 5.26 -29.48 -0.67
CA GLY A 62 6.13 -30.57 -0.22
C GLY A 62 6.90 -30.21 1.04
N ASN A 63 7.71 -31.13 1.54
CA ASN A 63 8.50 -30.92 2.77
C ASN A 63 9.93 -30.55 2.39
N ASP A 64 10.16 -29.27 2.20
CA ASP A 64 11.33 -28.74 1.54
C ASP A 64 12.45 -28.39 2.53
N ARG A 65 13.66 -28.32 2.00
CA ARG A 65 14.85 -27.82 2.70
C ARG A 65 15.44 -26.67 1.91
N LEU A 66 15.33 -25.47 2.46
CA LEU A 66 15.83 -24.26 1.85
C LEU A 66 16.94 -23.67 2.72
N GLN A 67 18.02 -23.27 2.08
CA GLN A 67 19.13 -22.59 2.74
C GLN A 67 19.55 -21.40 1.90
N GLY A 68 19.61 -20.22 2.52
CA GLY A 68 20.09 -18.98 1.94
C GLY A 68 21.62 -18.95 1.79
N GLY A 69 22.21 -17.84 2.15
CA GLY A 69 23.60 -17.46 1.94
C GLY A 69 24.11 -16.51 3.01
N HIS A 70 24.92 -15.54 2.61
CA HIS A 70 25.51 -14.56 3.54
C HIS A 70 25.02 -13.12 3.30
N GLN A 71 23.98 -12.94 2.49
CA GLN A 71 23.35 -11.65 2.20
C GLN A 71 21.89 -11.72 2.61
N ALA A 72 21.18 -10.60 2.60
CA ALA A 72 19.75 -10.59 2.90
C ALA A 72 18.98 -11.45 1.89
N ASP A 73 18.40 -12.54 2.38
CA ASP A 73 17.68 -13.54 1.61
C ASP A 73 16.17 -13.50 1.89
N VAL A 74 15.37 -13.91 0.91
CA VAL A 74 13.93 -14.14 1.06
C VAL A 74 13.68 -15.63 0.81
N ILE A 75 13.15 -16.31 1.82
CA ILE A 75 12.98 -17.76 1.79
C ILE A 75 11.54 -18.09 2.21
N ASN A 76 10.80 -18.78 1.36
CA ASN A 76 9.41 -19.18 1.60
C ASN A 76 9.27 -20.69 1.40
N GLY A 77 8.83 -21.40 2.43
CA GLY A 77 8.62 -22.85 2.41
C GLY A 77 7.43 -23.21 1.55
N GLY A 78 6.26 -22.66 1.88
CA GLY A 78 5.03 -22.85 1.13
C GLY A 78 4.10 -23.79 1.88
N ARG A 79 3.74 -24.93 1.30
CA ARG A 79 2.89 -25.95 1.92
C ARG A 79 3.71 -27.18 2.23
N GLY A 80 3.71 -27.61 3.48
CA GLY A 80 4.33 -28.85 3.93
C GLY A 80 5.09 -28.59 5.23
N HIS A 81 5.96 -29.53 5.61
CA HIS A 81 6.81 -29.40 6.80
C HIS A 81 8.22 -29.02 6.37
N ASP A 82 8.45 -27.72 6.27
CA ASP A 82 9.63 -27.14 5.66
C ASP A 82 10.74 -26.89 6.67
N ARG A 83 11.96 -26.79 6.15
CA ARG A 83 13.14 -26.38 6.90
C ARG A 83 13.87 -25.26 6.20
N LEU A 84 13.88 -24.09 6.82
CA LEU A 84 14.37 -22.84 6.27
C LEU A 84 15.56 -22.33 7.11
N LEU A 85 16.67 -22.02 6.45
CA LEU A 85 17.89 -21.49 7.08
C LEU A 85 18.35 -20.21 6.36
N GLY A 86 18.39 -19.07 7.05
CA GLY A 86 18.87 -17.78 6.52
C GLY A 86 20.41 -17.69 6.44
N ASP A 87 21.10 -18.27 7.42
CA ASP A 87 22.55 -18.27 7.62
C ASP A 87 23.13 -16.91 8.08
N ARG A 88 23.43 -15.98 7.17
CA ARG A 88 23.85 -14.63 7.57
C ARG A 88 23.18 -13.63 6.65
N GLY A 89 22.90 -12.45 7.17
CA GLY A 89 22.18 -11.45 6.42
C GLY A 89 21.02 -10.98 7.26
N ASN A 90 20.29 -9.99 6.78
CA ASN A 90 19.01 -9.66 7.40
C ASN A 90 17.95 -10.36 6.54
N ASP A 91 17.55 -11.55 6.94
CA ASP A 91 16.79 -12.48 6.14
C ASP A 91 15.28 -12.40 6.46
N LEU A 92 14.46 -12.74 5.48
CA LEU A 92 13.02 -12.95 5.64
C LEU A 92 12.68 -14.41 5.39
N LEU A 93 12.25 -15.11 6.42
CA LEU A 93 11.85 -16.52 6.36
C LEU A 93 10.35 -16.64 6.63
N ILE A 94 9.63 -17.29 5.70
CA ILE A 94 8.21 -17.60 5.81
C ILE A 94 8.05 -19.11 5.73
N GLY A 95 7.50 -19.73 6.78
CA GLY A 95 7.19 -21.16 6.83
C GLY A 95 6.10 -21.51 5.83
N GLY A 96 4.90 -21.05 6.12
CA GLY A 96 3.71 -21.26 5.31
C GLY A 96 2.76 -22.23 6.01
N SER A 97 2.19 -23.20 5.30
CA SER A 97 1.26 -24.15 5.93
C SER A 97 1.94 -25.46 6.28
N GLY A 98 1.86 -25.86 7.54
CA GLY A 98 2.42 -27.09 8.09
C GLY A 98 3.38 -26.78 9.23
N ASP A 99 3.84 -27.82 9.93
CA ASP A 99 4.78 -27.66 11.05
C ASP A 99 6.21 -27.45 10.54
N ASP A 100 6.69 -26.21 10.59
CA ASP A 100 7.93 -25.77 9.97
C ASP A 100 9.09 -25.59 10.97
N PHE A 101 10.30 -25.51 10.42
CA PHE A 101 11.51 -25.13 11.16
C PHE A 101 12.18 -23.95 10.47
N LEU A 102 12.33 -22.83 11.17
CA LEU A 102 12.96 -21.60 10.67
C LEU A 102 14.14 -21.23 11.57
N SER A 103 15.29 -20.90 10.99
CA SER A 103 16.45 -20.35 11.70
C SER A 103 17.04 -19.19 10.89
N GLY A 104 17.03 -17.99 11.47
CA GLY A 104 17.51 -16.75 10.84
C GLY A 104 19.04 -16.78 10.70
N GLY A 105 19.72 -16.89 11.83
CA GLY A 105 21.15 -17.18 11.86
C GLY A 105 21.97 -16.01 12.39
N LYS A 106 22.34 -15.05 11.55
CA LYS A 106 23.14 -13.90 11.98
C LYS A 106 22.65 -12.63 11.33
N ALA A 107 22.64 -11.58 12.16
CA ALA A 107 22.13 -10.24 11.88
C ALA A 107 20.61 -10.18 12.08
N ASP A 108 19.98 -9.05 11.75
CA ASP A 108 18.62 -8.78 12.23
C ASP A 108 17.60 -9.41 11.26
N ASP A 109 17.00 -10.52 11.67
CA ASP A 109 16.16 -11.38 10.83
C ASP A 109 14.65 -11.19 11.10
N ARG A 110 13.83 -11.59 10.13
CA ARG A 110 12.36 -11.66 10.25
C ARG A 110 11.85 -13.06 9.93
N LEU A 111 11.24 -13.71 10.91
CA LEU A 111 10.72 -15.08 10.79
C LEU A 111 9.21 -15.09 11.01
N LYS A 112 8.49 -15.81 10.13
CA LYS A 112 7.05 -15.97 10.17
C LYS A 112 6.68 -17.45 10.01
N GLY A 113 6.11 -18.08 11.06
CA GLY A 113 5.67 -19.47 11.03
C GLY A 113 4.51 -19.68 10.07
N SER A 114 3.47 -18.87 10.25
CA SER A 114 2.20 -18.89 9.52
C SER A 114 1.20 -19.90 10.11
N SER A 115 0.89 -21.02 9.47
CA SER A 115 -0.09 -21.96 10.05
C SER A 115 0.57 -23.30 10.33
N GLY A 116 0.56 -23.78 11.57
CA GLY A 116 1.28 -25.01 11.90
C GLY A 116 1.61 -25.11 13.38
N GLN A 117 2.46 -26.07 13.75
CA GLN A 117 3.20 -26.04 15.00
C GLN A 117 4.68 -25.84 14.70
N ASP A 118 5.08 -24.58 14.63
CA ASP A 118 6.34 -24.16 14.08
C ASP A 118 7.43 -24.05 15.14
N ARG A 119 8.67 -24.08 14.67
CA ARG A 119 9.86 -23.84 15.49
C ARG A 119 10.71 -22.75 14.86
N LEU A 120 10.69 -21.57 15.47
CA LEU A 120 11.39 -20.38 15.00
C LEU A 120 12.58 -20.07 15.92
N PHE A 121 13.74 -19.82 15.31
CA PHE A 121 14.99 -19.45 15.99
C PHE A 121 15.60 -18.21 15.32
N GLY A 122 15.73 -17.09 16.04
CA GLY A 122 16.37 -15.87 15.51
C GLY A 122 17.90 -16.03 15.46
N ASP A 123 18.45 -16.69 16.47
CA ASP A 123 19.88 -16.97 16.69
C ASP A 123 20.70 -15.76 17.13
N GLN A 124 21.31 -14.98 16.23
CA GLN A 124 22.12 -13.80 16.59
C GLN A 124 21.61 -12.58 15.84
N GLY A 125 21.21 -11.52 16.54
CA GLY A 125 20.62 -10.35 15.91
C GLY A 125 19.55 -9.76 16.80
N ASN A 126 19.01 -8.61 16.42
CA ASN A 126 17.75 -8.14 16.98
C ASN A 126 16.63 -8.60 16.06
N ASP A 127 16.03 -9.73 16.40
CA ASP A 127 15.16 -10.47 15.49
C ASP A 127 13.69 -10.16 15.74
N TYR A 128 12.88 -10.29 14.69
CA TYR A 128 11.42 -10.28 14.79
C TYR A 128 10.88 -11.67 14.43
N LEU A 129 10.22 -12.32 15.38
CA LEU A 129 9.70 -13.67 15.22
C LEU A 129 8.19 -13.69 15.50
N ASP A 130 7.43 -14.22 14.55
CA ASP A 130 5.98 -14.30 14.58
C ASP A 130 5.52 -15.74 14.34
N GLY A 131 4.96 -16.38 15.37
CA GLY A 131 4.43 -17.75 15.26
C GLY A 131 3.18 -17.81 14.37
N GLU A 132 2.38 -16.75 14.37
CA GLU A 132 1.02 -16.72 13.83
C GLU A 132 0.09 -17.80 14.42
N ALA A 133 -0.45 -18.71 13.61
CA ALA A 133 -1.50 -19.63 14.00
C ALA A 133 -0.91 -21.00 14.35
N GLY A 134 -0.90 -21.35 15.63
CA GLY A 134 -0.25 -22.60 16.00
C GLY A 134 -0.16 -22.88 17.48
N TYR A 135 0.70 -23.84 17.82
CA TYR A 135 1.25 -23.96 19.17
C TYR A 135 2.77 -24.00 19.01
N ASP A 136 3.35 -22.82 18.87
CA ASP A 136 4.67 -22.67 18.32
C ASP A 136 5.74 -22.66 19.42
N ARG A 137 6.97 -22.90 19.00
CA ARG A 137 8.16 -22.65 19.81
C ARG A 137 8.96 -21.54 19.15
N VAL A 138 9.06 -20.42 19.84
CA VAL A 138 9.74 -19.21 19.35
C VAL A 138 10.90 -18.89 20.28
N GLU A 139 12.11 -18.79 19.72
CA GLU A 139 13.37 -18.54 20.45
C GLU A 139 14.15 -17.40 19.77
N GLY A 140 14.29 -16.26 20.44
CA GLY A 140 14.98 -15.07 19.91
C GLY A 140 16.46 -15.33 19.73
N GLY A 141 17.17 -15.54 20.83
CA GLY A 141 18.59 -15.90 20.81
C GLY A 141 19.44 -14.81 21.43
N ALA A 142 20.33 -14.18 20.68
CA ALA A 142 21.21 -13.14 21.18
C ALA A 142 20.98 -11.81 20.48
N GLY A 143 20.49 -10.82 21.24
CA GLY A 143 20.19 -9.46 20.82
C GLY A 143 18.88 -9.03 21.47
N ASP A 144 18.39 -7.83 21.14
CA ASP A 144 17.14 -7.31 21.68
C ASP A 144 15.98 -7.77 20.77
N ASP A 145 15.33 -8.88 21.12
CA ASP A 145 14.40 -9.57 20.22
C ASP A 145 12.93 -9.21 20.45
N ILE A 146 12.10 -9.39 19.42
CA ILE A 146 10.65 -9.27 19.47
C ILE A 146 10.02 -10.60 19.07
N LEU A 147 9.37 -11.26 20.02
CA LEU A 147 8.68 -12.55 19.81
C LEU A 147 7.18 -12.34 19.98
N ILE A 148 6.37 -12.67 18.97
CA ILE A 148 4.94 -12.42 18.99
C ILE A 148 4.11 -13.69 18.82
N ASP A 149 3.06 -13.80 19.65
CA ASP A 149 1.97 -14.78 19.58
C ASP A 149 0.63 -14.03 19.40
N TYR A 150 0.01 -14.17 18.22
CA TYR A 150 -1.31 -13.60 17.91
C TYR A 150 -2.46 -14.60 18.08
N GLU A 151 -2.18 -15.88 17.81
CA GLU A 151 -3.09 -16.99 17.95
C GLU A 151 -2.33 -18.17 18.57
N GLY A 152 -3.04 -19.05 19.26
CA GLY A 152 -2.37 -20.17 19.92
C GLY A 152 -1.91 -19.85 21.33
N GLY A 153 -1.08 -20.74 21.87
CA GLY A 153 -0.58 -20.69 23.24
C GLY A 153 0.88 -21.08 23.24
N ASP A 154 1.71 -20.19 22.72
CA ASP A 154 3.06 -20.52 22.28
C ASP A 154 4.06 -20.61 23.42
N ARG A 155 5.24 -21.16 23.13
CA ARG A 155 6.38 -21.19 24.05
C ARG A 155 7.42 -20.19 23.56
N LEU A 156 7.53 -19.07 24.28
CA LEU A 156 8.41 -17.96 23.93
C LEU A 156 9.66 -17.93 24.82
N THR A 157 10.84 -17.78 24.22
CA THR A 157 12.14 -17.71 24.90
C THR A 157 12.96 -16.58 24.29
N GLY A 158 13.26 -15.53 25.05
CA GLY A 158 13.95 -14.34 24.52
C GLY A 158 15.42 -14.61 24.27
N GLY A 159 16.09 -15.27 25.22
CA GLY A 159 17.52 -15.52 25.16
C GLY A 159 18.31 -14.44 25.88
N SER A 160 19.24 -13.75 25.22
CA SER A 160 20.08 -12.71 25.81
C SER A 160 19.90 -11.38 25.11
N GLY A 161 19.35 -10.42 25.83
CA GLY A 161 19.26 -9.02 25.43
C GLY A 161 18.11 -8.40 26.20
N LYS A 162 17.48 -7.39 25.63
CA LYS A 162 16.21 -6.82 26.09
C LYS A 162 15.08 -7.28 25.18
N ASP A 163 14.37 -8.28 25.64
CA ASP A 163 13.43 -8.98 24.78
C ASP A 163 12.00 -8.50 25.02
N GLN A 164 11.17 -8.56 23.99
CA GLN A 164 9.75 -8.25 24.07
C GLN A 164 8.90 -9.46 23.68
N PHE A 165 7.99 -9.84 24.59
CA PHE A 165 7.09 -10.97 24.42
C PHE A 165 5.67 -10.48 24.14
N GLY A 166 5.26 -10.50 22.89
CA GLY A 166 3.90 -10.23 22.43
C GLY A 166 2.94 -11.35 22.81
N VAL A 167 1.94 -11.04 23.64
CA VAL A 167 0.99 -12.04 24.15
C VAL A 167 -0.45 -11.52 24.16
N GLY A 168 -1.38 -12.47 24.17
CA GLY A 168 -2.81 -12.20 24.29
C GLY A 168 -3.42 -11.66 23.00
N GLY A 169 -2.99 -12.12 21.83
CA GLY A 169 -3.68 -11.77 20.58
C GLY A 169 -5.19 -12.06 20.62
N ALA A 170 -5.95 -11.36 19.78
CA ALA A 170 -7.42 -11.37 19.83
C ALA A 170 -8.04 -12.75 19.55
N LEU A 171 -7.30 -13.62 18.84
CA LEU A 171 -7.69 -14.97 18.45
C LEU A 171 -7.07 -16.05 19.36
N SER A 172 -6.21 -15.66 20.31
CA SER A 172 -5.55 -16.61 21.20
C SER A 172 -6.54 -17.28 22.16
N GLU A 173 -6.68 -18.60 22.01
CA GLU A 173 -7.52 -19.45 22.84
C GLU A 173 -6.80 -19.92 24.12
N ALA A 174 -5.46 -19.78 24.20
CA ALA A 174 -4.63 -20.27 25.29
C ALA A 174 -3.52 -19.28 25.68
N ALA A 175 -3.14 -19.25 26.95
CA ALA A 175 -2.07 -18.35 27.39
C ALA A 175 -0.68 -18.83 26.92
N SER A 176 0.09 -17.94 26.31
CA SER A 176 1.49 -18.18 25.93
C SER A 176 2.36 -18.41 27.18
N ILE A 177 3.42 -19.19 27.05
CA ILE A 177 4.38 -19.50 28.10
C ILE A 177 5.69 -18.79 27.81
N ILE A 178 6.05 -17.81 28.62
CA ILE A 178 7.34 -17.11 28.56
C ILE A 178 8.32 -17.83 29.50
N THR A 179 9.44 -18.31 28.97
CA THR A 179 10.28 -19.28 29.69
C THR A 179 11.47 -18.68 30.43
N ASP A 180 11.98 -17.52 30.03
CA ASP A 180 13.24 -16.96 30.54
C ASP A 180 13.22 -15.46 30.87
N PHE A 181 12.03 -14.89 31.05
CA PHE A 181 11.80 -13.46 31.33
C PHE A 181 12.71 -12.87 32.42
N LYS A 182 13.45 -11.81 32.11
CA LYS A 182 14.33 -11.06 33.01
C LYS A 182 13.69 -9.75 33.43
N VAL A 183 13.28 -9.69 34.69
CA VAL A 183 12.68 -8.50 35.30
C VAL A 183 13.64 -7.29 35.22
N GLY A 184 13.14 -6.19 34.66
CA GLY A 184 13.89 -4.93 34.52
C GLY A 184 14.74 -4.85 33.26
N THR A 185 14.75 -5.91 32.45
CA THR A 185 15.42 -5.97 31.14
C THR A 185 14.37 -6.20 30.06
N ASP A 186 13.57 -7.26 30.22
CA ASP A 186 12.59 -7.69 29.24
C ASP A 186 11.21 -7.11 29.53
N GLN A 187 10.34 -7.13 28.53
CA GLN A 187 8.98 -6.62 28.62
C GLN A 187 7.97 -7.57 28.01
N VAL A 188 6.79 -7.64 28.62
CA VAL A 188 5.62 -8.30 28.04
C VAL A 188 4.82 -7.26 27.26
N ARG A 189 4.75 -7.43 25.96
CA ARG A 189 3.93 -6.63 25.07
C ARG A 189 2.52 -7.22 25.05
N VAL A 190 1.56 -6.53 25.65
CA VAL A 190 0.16 -6.96 25.65
C VAL A 190 -0.49 -6.52 24.34
N LEU A 191 -0.87 -7.49 23.52
CA LEU A 191 -1.44 -7.26 22.19
C LEU A 191 -2.93 -6.93 22.24
N ARG A 192 -3.60 -7.23 23.35
CA ARG A 192 -5.01 -6.86 23.55
C ARG A 192 -5.20 -5.37 23.56
N LEU A 193 -6.03 -4.91 22.63
CA LEU A 193 -6.48 -3.52 22.59
C LEU A 193 -7.23 -3.19 23.88
N GLY A 194 -6.86 -2.06 24.48
CA GLY A 194 -7.52 -1.57 25.69
C GLY A 194 -7.07 -2.15 27.00
N THR A 195 -6.13 -3.07 27.01
CA THR A 195 -5.53 -3.52 28.26
C THR A 195 -4.55 -2.46 28.73
N THR A 196 -4.71 -1.99 29.97
CA THR A 196 -3.70 -1.24 30.71
C THR A 196 -3.13 -2.10 31.83
N PHE A 197 -2.08 -1.62 32.49
CA PHE A 197 -1.49 -2.33 33.62
C PHE A 197 -2.50 -2.54 34.76
N GLU A 198 -3.42 -1.59 34.97
CA GLU A 198 -4.46 -1.65 35.98
C GLU A 198 -5.53 -2.72 35.68
N ASN A 199 -5.69 -3.11 34.42
CA ASN A 199 -6.59 -4.21 34.04
C ASN A 199 -5.99 -5.58 34.33
N LEU A 200 -4.65 -5.68 34.39
CA LEU A 200 -3.97 -6.93 34.61
C LEU A 200 -4.14 -7.41 36.05
N THR A 201 -4.41 -8.71 36.20
CA THR A 201 -4.30 -9.39 37.49
C THR A 201 -3.24 -10.48 37.43
N PHE A 202 -2.47 -10.59 38.52
CA PHE A 202 -1.33 -11.51 38.59
C PHE A 202 -1.64 -12.64 39.57
N GLN A 203 -1.85 -13.84 39.05
CA GLN A 203 -2.15 -15.01 39.86
C GLN A 203 -0.90 -15.87 40.02
N LYS A 204 -0.63 -16.31 41.25
CA LYS A 204 0.44 -17.26 41.49
C LYS A 204 0.07 -18.61 40.86
N SER A 205 0.90 -19.10 39.97
CA SER A 205 0.77 -20.42 39.34
C SER A 205 1.92 -21.34 39.77
N ARG A 206 1.81 -22.63 39.44
CA ARG A 206 2.90 -23.58 39.65
C ARG A 206 4.05 -23.23 38.72
N GLY A 207 5.18 -22.83 39.30
CA GLY A 207 6.39 -22.54 38.55
C GLY A 207 6.43 -21.14 37.91
N GLY A 208 5.53 -20.23 38.29
CA GLY A 208 5.52 -18.88 37.71
C GLY A 208 4.34 -18.01 38.11
N THR A 209 4.06 -17.01 37.28
CA THR A 209 2.93 -16.10 37.39
C THR A 209 2.04 -16.21 36.17
N LEU A 210 0.74 -16.39 36.38
CA LEU A 210 -0.26 -16.25 35.33
C LEU A 210 -0.69 -14.79 35.28
N VAL A 211 -0.47 -14.15 34.13
CA VAL A 211 -0.96 -12.81 33.80
C VAL A 211 -2.33 -12.96 33.19
N MET A 212 -3.31 -12.30 33.81
CA MET A 212 -4.70 -12.36 33.40
C MET A 212 -5.14 -10.98 32.95
N ASP A 213 -5.89 -10.93 31.86
CA ASP A 213 -6.62 -9.75 31.43
C ASP A 213 -8.12 -10.10 31.31
N GLN A 214 -8.97 -9.29 31.92
CA GLN A 214 -10.43 -9.49 31.98
C GLN A 214 -10.89 -10.92 32.38
N GLY A 215 -10.09 -11.61 33.19
CA GLY A 215 -10.39 -12.97 33.66
C GLY A 215 -9.95 -14.10 32.71
N GLN A 216 -9.37 -13.78 31.56
CA GLN A 216 -8.69 -14.73 30.68
C GLN A 216 -7.18 -14.67 30.91
N ALA A 217 -6.53 -15.83 30.88
CA ALA A 217 -5.08 -15.89 30.95
C ALA A 217 -4.47 -15.48 29.60
N ILE A 218 -3.54 -14.54 29.61
CA ILE A 218 -2.82 -14.09 28.39
C ILE A 218 -1.39 -14.58 28.36
N ALA A 219 -0.76 -14.77 29.52
CA ALA A 219 0.59 -15.30 29.59
C ALA A 219 0.85 -16.04 30.89
N HIS A 220 1.71 -17.05 30.83
CA HIS A 220 2.33 -17.68 31.99
C HIS A 220 3.84 -17.41 31.96
N ILE A 221 4.30 -16.52 32.85
CA ILE A 221 5.70 -16.17 32.98
C ILE A 221 6.37 -17.11 33.97
N GLN A 222 7.26 -17.95 33.48
CA GLN A 222 7.96 -18.95 34.30
C GLN A 222 8.92 -18.28 35.28
N GLU A 223 9.07 -18.89 36.46
CA GLU A 223 10.01 -18.54 37.54
C GLU A 223 9.86 -17.13 38.15
N ILE A 224 8.99 -16.28 37.60
CA ILE A 224 8.70 -14.95 38.11
C ILE A 224 7.54 -14.98 39.10
N LYS A 225 7.67 -14.26 40.21
CA LYS A 225 6.60 -14.09 41.21
C LYS A 225 5.77 -12.84 40.90
N PRO A 226 4.47 -12.80 41.25
CA PRO A 226 3.60 -11.67 40.92
C PRO A 226 4.14 -10.30 41.34
N LYS A 227 4.71 -10.22 42.55
CA LYS A 227 5.26 -8.97 43.12
C LYS A 227 6.48 -8.40 42.39
N GLN A 228 7.09 -9.15 41.48
CA GLN A 228 8.25 -8.70 40.69
C GLN A 228 7.82 -8.01 39.40
N LEU A 229 6.60 -8.25 38.94
CA LEU A 229 6.01 -7.63 37.78
C LEU A 229 5.47 -6.26 38.17
N LYS A 230 5.84 -5.24 37.40
CA LYS A 230 5.44 -3.85 37.60
C LYS A 230 5.07 -3.24 36.25
N VAL A 231 4.58 -2.00 36.24
CA VAL A 231 4.18 -1.32 35.00
C VAL A 231 5.31 -1.30 33.97
N GLU A 232 6.57 -1.13 34.38
CA GLU A 232 7.73 -1.15 33.48
C GLU A 232 8.01 -2.52 32.84
N SER A 233 7.45 -3.60 33.38
CA SER A 233 7.53 -4.95 32.81
C SER A 233 6.58 -5.16 31.63
N PHE A 234 5.73 -4.17 31.32
CA PHE A 234 4.72 -4.28 30.29
C PHE A 234 4.76 -3.11 29.33
N VAL A 235 4.41 -3.40 28.08
CA VAL A 235 4.09 -2.41 27.05
C VAL A 235 2.68 -2.71 26.56
N PHE A 236 1.84 -1.69 26.46
CA PHE A 236 0.42 -1.82 26.11
C PHE A 236 0.14 -1.09 24.81
N GLY A 237 -0.56 -1.75 23.88
CA GLY A 237 -1.29 -1.16 22.75
C GLY A 237 -0.57 -0.15 21.85
N GLU A 238 -0.11 -0.63 20.68
CA GLU A 238 0.02 0.11 19.39
C GLU A 238 0.41 -0.90 18.28
N ALA A 239 1.17 -1.95 18.62
CA ALA A 239 1.61 -2.97 17.66
C ALA A 239 0.53 -3.95 17.19
N SER A 240 -0.55 -4.20 17.94
CA SER A 240 -1.58 -5.12 17.50
C SER A 240 -2.41 -4.58 16.34
N LEU A 241 -2.57 -3.26 16.21
CA LEU A 241 -3.26 -2.64 15.07
C LEU A 241 -2.35 -2.50 13.85
N ALA A 242 -1.06 -2.19 14.04
CA ALA A 242 -0.07 -2.28 12.97
C ALA A 242 0.08 -3.72 12.45
N HIS A 243 0.01 -4.71 13.34
CA HIS A 243 -0.02 -6.10 12.92
C HIS A 243 -1.34 -6.52 12.30
N THR A 244 -2.51 -6.14 12.84
CA THR A 244 -3.78 -6.40 12.15
C THR A 244 -3.78 -5.78 10.76
N LEU A 245 -3.22 -4.58 10.61
CA LEU A 245 -3.00 -3.97 9.30
C LEU A 245 -2.08 -4.82 8.43
N GLN A 246 -0.94 -5.28 8.95
CA GLN A 246 0.02 -6.12 8.23
C GLN A 246 -0.58 -7.48 7.84
N SER A 247 -1.21 -8.18 8.77
CA SER A 247 -1.90 -9.47 8.57
C SER A 247 -3.01 -9.33 7.52
N ASN A 248 -3.80 -8.25 7.58
CA ASN A 248 -4.81 -7.99 6.55
C ASN A 248 -4.20 -7.72 5.18
N LEU A 249 -3.03 -7.05 5.11
CA LEU A 249 -2.32 -6.87 3.84
C LEU A 249 -1.79 -8.19 3.30
N ASP A 250 -1.16 -9.01 4.15
CA ASP A 250 -0.66 -10.33 3.79
C ASP A 250 -1.78 -11.26 3.32
N GLN A 251 -2.89 -11.32 4.05
CA GLN A 251 -4.09 -12.06 3.68
C GLN A 251 -4.67 -11.54 2.35
N SER A 252 -4.78 -10.22 2.19
CA SER A 252 -5.30 -9.64 0.95
C SER A 252 -4.40 -9.94 -0.25
N LEU A 253 -3.09 -9.99 -0.05
CA LEU A 253 -2.14 -10.42 -1.10
C LEU A 253 -2.31 -11.91 -1.42
N ALA A 254 -2.50 -12.76 -0.40
CA ALA A 254 -2.73 -14.19 -0.58
C ALA A 254 -4.07 -14.49 -1.28
N GLU A 255 -5.12 -13.71 -0.99
CA GLU A 255 -6.45 -13.82 -1.60
C GLU A 255 -6.54 -13.16 -2.98
N ASN A 256 -5.67 -12.19 -3.27
CA ASN A 256 -5.60 -11.50 -4.55
C ASN A 256 -4.33 -11.87 -5.30
N PRO A 257 -4.30 -12.99 -6.05
CA PRO A 257 -3.12 -13.45 -6.77
C PRO A 257 -2.61 -12.46 -7.83
N ASN A 258 -3.44 -11.46 -8.18
CA ASN A 258 -3.08 -10.42 -9.12
C ASN A 258 -2.22 -9.34 -8.45
N ALA A 259 -2.52 -8.91 -7.22
CA ALA A 259 -1.68 -7.92 -6.55
C ALA A 259 -0.25 -8.44 -6.39
N THR A 260 0.73 -7.58 -6.66
CA THR A 260 2.15 -7.93 -6.48
C THR A 260 2.71 -7.32 -5.20
N GLY A 261 2.29 -6.11 -4.86
CA GLY A 261 2.79 -5.41 -3.69
C GLY A 261 1.78 -4.41 -3.16
N LEU A 262 1.66 -4.32 -1.85
CA LEU A 262 0.71 -3.50 -1.11
C LEU A 262 1.44 -2.66 -0.07
N GLY A 263 1.01 -1.42 0.11
CA GLY A 263 1.46 -0.54 1.17
C GLY A 263 0.29 0.22 1.78
N SER A 264 0.24 0.33 3.10
CA SER A 264 -0.80 1.08 3.79
C SER A 264 -0.22 1.88 4.93
N VAL A 265 -0.80 3.06 5.16
CA VAL A 265 -0.50 3.93 6.29
C VAL A 265 -1.81 4.45 6.89
N VAL A 266 -1.90 4.41 8.22
CA VAL A 266 -3.00 4.95 9.00
C VAL A 266 -2.44 5.99 9.96
N PHE A 267 -2.91 7.23 9.84
CA PHE A 267 -2.69 8.26 10.84
C PHE A 267 -3.88 8.36 11.78
N THR A 268 -3.59 8.48 13.06
CA THR A 268 -4.57 8.50 14.14
C THR A 268 -4.62 9.88 14.83
N PRO A 269 -5.73 10.22 15.50
CA PRO A 269 -5.90 11.52 16.15
C PRO A 269 -4.88 11.86 17.24
N ASP A 270 -4.24 10.87 17.87
CA ASP A 270 -3.22 11.06 18.90
C ASP A 270 -1.79 11.17 18.32
N GLY A 271 -1.66 11.14 16.98
CA GLY A 271 -0.39 11.33 16.27
C GLY A 271 0.36 10.03 15.99
N SER A 272 -0.20 8.87 16.37
CA SER A 272 0.40 7.57 16.07
C SER A 272 0.24 7.21 14.58
N VAL A 273 1.23 6.50 14.06
CA VAL A 273 1.32 6.09 12.65
C VAL A 273 1.38 4.57 12.59
N TRP A 274 0.39 3.93 11.97
CA TRP A 274 0.47 2.51 11.65
C TRP A 274 0.80 2.36 10.19
N GLN A 275 1.69 1.43 9.88
CA GLN A 275 2.10 1.17 8.52
C GLN A 275 2.26 -0.34 8.32
N GLY A 276 1.94 -0.81 7.13
CA GLY A 276 2.14 -2.19 6.74
C GLY A 276 2.48 -2.26 5.26
N PHE A 277 3.34 -3.20 4.90
CA PHE A 277 3.81 -3.41 3.53
C PHE A 277 3.88 -4.90 3.26
N SER A 278 3.31 -5.35 2.16
CA SER A 278 3.28 -6.77 1.80
C SER A 278 3.62 -6.95 0.33
N GLY A 279 4.27 -8.06 0.00
CA GLY A 279 4.63 -8.39 -1.38
C GLY A 279 5.81 -7.60 -1.94
N LEU A 280 5.90 -7.59 -3.27
CA LEU A 280 7.05 -7.13 -4.03
C LEU A 280 6.77 -5.79 -4.72
N SER A 281 7.72 -4.86 -4.62
CA SER A 281 7.78 -3.69 -5.49
C SER A 281 8.25 -4.09 -6.90
N SER A 282 9.08 -5.13 -7.07
CA SER A 282 9.41 -5.71 -8.37
C SER A 282 9.49 -7.25 -8.29
N ARG A 283 8.87 -7.96 -9.24
CA ARG A 283 9.02 -9.41 -9.46
C ARG A 283 10.30 -9.74 -10.22
N GLU A 284 10.86 -8.80 -10.99
CA GLU A 284 12.15 -9.04 -11.63
C GLU A 284 13.24 -8.94 -10.57
N SER A 285 13.41 -7.78 -9.91
CA SER A 285 14.44 -7.57 -8.88
C SER A 285 14.10 -8.15 -7.51
N GLN A 286 12.89 -8.72 -7.33
CA GLN A 286 12.38 -9.28 -6.07
C GLN A 286 12.49 -8.32 -4.87
N THR A 287 12.46 -7.02 -5.16
CA THR A 287 12.51 -5.99 -4.13
C THR A 287 11.18 -5.96 -3.40
N LEU A 288 11.21 -5.95 -2.06
CA LEU A 288 9.99 -5.86 -1.25
C LEU A 288 9.33 -4.49 -1.42
N VAL A 289 8.03 -4.42 -1.18
CA VAL A 289 7.41 -3.13 -0.85
C VAL A 289 7.86 -2.74 0.56
N ASP A 290 8.21 -1.47 0.73
CA ASP A 290 8.57 -0.87 2.00
C ASP A 290 8.02 0.57 2.12
N ALA A 291 8.38 1.26 3.20
CA ALA A 291 7.93 2.64 3.46
C ALA A 291 8.41 3.67 2.43
N ASP A 292 9.47 3.35 1.70
CA ASP A 292 10.09 4.22 0.71
C ASP A 292 9.55 3.99 -0.69
N SER A 293 8.77 2.91 -0.87
CA SER A 293 8.16 2.50 -2.13
C SER A 293 7.12 3.51 -2.63
N ILE A 294 7.27 3.91 -3.89
CA ILE A 294 6.52 4.92 -4.62
C ILE A 294 5.56 4.23 -5.58
N PHE A 295 4.30 4.62 -5.55
CA PHE A 295 3.23 4.10 -6.41
C PHE A 295 2.61 5.23 -7.22
N GLY A 296 2.03 4.89 -8.37
CA GLY A 296 1.08 5.79 -9.04
C GLY A 296 -0.18 5.93 -8.21
N ILE A 297 -0.53 7.14 -7.80
CA ILE A 297 -1.74 7.38 -6.98
C ILE A 297 -3.00 7.59 -7.84
N GLY A 298 -2.84 7.54 -9.17
CA GLY A 298 -3.90 7.68 -10.15
C GLY A 298 -4.79 8.89 -9.87
N SER A 299 -6.09 8.67 -9.92
CA SER A 299 -7.10 9.73 -9.79
C SER A 299 -7.09 10.51 -8.45
N ILE A 300 -6.36 10.07 -7.41
CA ILE A 300 -6.10 10.90 -6.22
C ILE A 300 -5.29 12.16 -6.56
N THR A 301 -4.70 12.23 -7.75
CA THR A 301 -4.15 13.47 -8.31
C THR A 301 -5.18 14.61 -8.37
N LYS A 302 -6.46 14.29 -8.61
CA LYS A 302 -7.54 15.27 -8.79
C LYS A 302 -7.76 16.18 -7.58
N PRO A 303 -7.93 15.69 -6.34
CA PRO A 303 -8.07 16.57 -5.17
C PRO A 303 -6.84 17.48 -4.97
N ILE A 304 -5.64 17.02 -5.33
CA ILE A 304 -4.39 17.81 -5.20
C ILE A 304 -4.35 18.95 -6.24
N VAL A 305 -4.73 18.66 -7.49
CA VAL A 305 -4.87 19.68 -8.54
C VAL A 305 -6.02 20.65 -8.22
N ALA A 306 -7.16 20.15 -7.74
CA ALA A 306 -8.28 20.96 -7.30
C ALA A 306 -7.88 21.93 -6.18
N THR A 307 -7.11 21.46 -5.20
CA THR A 307 -6.55 22.29 -4.12
C THR A 307 -5.69 23.42 -4.67
N THR A 308 -4.84 23.12 -5.65
CA THR A 308 -4.01 24.14 -6.32
C THR A 308 -4.86 25.21 -7.00
N VAL A 309 -5.90 24.80 -7.73
CA VAL A 309 -6.84 25.73 -8.39
C VAL A 309 -7.61 26.57 -7.37
N LEU A 310 -8.02 25.97 -6.25
CA LEU A 310 -8.73 26.66 -5.17
C LEU A 310 -7.85 27.66 -4.42
N GLN A 311 -6.56 27.38 -4.24
CA GLN A 311 -5.61 28.38 -3.72
C GLN A 311 -5.43 29.57 -4.68
N LEU A 312 -5.41 29.33 -6.00
CA LEU A 312 -5.39 30.42 -6.99
C LEU A 312 -6.68 31.26 -6.94
N TYR A 313 -7.81 30.63 -6.64
CA TYR A 313 -9.07 31.32 -6.38
C TYR A 313 -9.00 32.17 -5.10
N GLU A 314 -8.46 31.65 -4.00
CA GLU A 314 -8.23 32.41 -2.75
C GLU A 314 -7.29 33.61 -2.96
N GLU A 315 -6.30 33.46 -3.83
CA GLU A 315 -5.38 34.52 -4.24
C GLU A 315 -6.02 35.55 -5.19
N GLY A 316 -7.25 35.32 -5.66
CA GLY A 316 -7.95 36.16 -6.62
C GLY A 316 -7.33 36.15 -8.02
N LYS A 317 -6.56 35.11 -8.37
CA LYS A 317 -5.91 34.98 -9.69
C LYS A 317 -6.82 34.41 -10.76
N LEU A 318 -7.89 33.73 -10.36
CA LEU A 318 -8.97 33.23 -11.21
C LEU A 318 -10.31 33.29 -10.46
N ASP A 319 -11.42 33.30 -11.18
CA ASP A 319 -12.75 33.09 -10.63
C ASP A 319 -13.26 31.70 -11.01
N LEU A 320 -13.94 31.01 -10.10
CA LEU A 320 -14.49 29.67 -10.39
C LEU A 320 -15.57 29.69 -11.48
N ASN A 321 -16.18 30.85 -11.77
CA ASN A 321 -17.12 31.05 -12.87
C ASN A 321 -16.46 31.46 -14.19
N ASP A 322 -15.14 31.67 -14.20
CA ASP A 322 -14.41 31.87 -15.45
C ASP A 322 -14.61 30.67 -16.37
N THR A 323 -14.72 30.93 -17.67
CA THR A 323 -15.00 29.89 -18.66
C THR A 323 -13.71 29.28 -19.23
N LEU A 324 -13.81 28.07 -19.75
CA LEU A 324 -12.70 27.40 -20.42
C LEU A 324 -12.15 28.26 -21.57
N SER A 325 -13.03 28.87 -22.37
CA SER A 325 -12.64 29.74 -23.49
C SER A 325 -11.91 31.02 -23.05
N GLN A 326 -12.13 31.50 -21.82
CA GLN A 326 -11.42 32.66 -21.29
C GLN A 326 -9.94 32.36 -21.06
N TRP A 327 -9.64 31.19 -20.50
CA TRP A 327 -8.28 30.82 -20.13
C TRP A 327 -7.54 30.07 -21.25
N LEU A 328 -8.22 29.15 -21.94
CA LEU A 328 -7.61 28.26 -22.93
C LEU A 328 -8.30 28.38 -24.30
N PRO A 329 -8.24 29.54 -24.98
CA PRO A 329 -8.98 29.78 -26.22
C PRO A 329 -8.61 28.84 -27.39
N ASP A 330 -7.41 28.25 -27.37
CA ASP A 330 -7.00 27.30 -28.40
C ASP A 330 -7.51 25.88 -28.14
N LEU A 331 -7.38 25.37 -26.92
CA LEU A 331 -7.94 24.07 -26.52
C LEU A 331 -9.48 24.10 -26.52
N ALA A 332 -10.08 25.23 -26.19
CA ALA A 332 -11.53 25.44 -26.24
C ALA A 332 -12.14 25.15 -27.62
N LYS A 333 -11.38 25.28 -28.71
CA LYS A 333 -11.85 24.94 -30.07
C LYS A 333 -12.10 23.45 -30.26
N LEU A 334 -11.52 22.60 -29.42
CA LEU A 334 -11.71 21.16 -29.46
C LEU A 334 -12.88 20.70 -28.59
N VAL A 335 -13.39 21.57 -27.71
CA VAL A 335 -14.37 21.25 -26.69
C VAL A 335 -15.71 21.90 -27.03
N THR A 336 -16.73 21.08 -27.25
CA THR A 336 -18.10 21.56 -27.46
C THR A 336 -18.59 22.34 -26.23
N ASN A 337 -19.21 23.51 -26.45
CA ASN A 337 -19.72 24.42 -25.39
C ASN A 337 -18.65 25.02 -24.45
N ALA A 338 -17.38 25.08 -24.84
CA ALA A 338 -16.29 25.59 -23.99
C ALA A 338 -16.52 26.99 -23.39
N ASP A 339 -17.24 27.86 -24.09
CA ASP A 339 -17.63 29.21 -23.69
C ASP A 339 -18.72 29.25 -22.61
N ARG A 340 -19.33 28.11 -22.28
CA ARG A 340 -20.30 27.93 -21.18
C ARG A 340 -19.78 27.05 -20.05
N ILE A 341 -18.63 26.40 -20.23
CA ILE A 341 -18.04 25.49 -19.25
C ILE A 341 -17.15 26.30 -18.32
N THR A 342 -17.47 26.28 -17.03
CA THR A 342 -16.76 27.02 -15.98
C THR A 342 -15.66 26.19 -15.31
N ILE A 343 -14.67 26.84 -14.70
CA ILE A 343 -13.65 26.16 -13.87
C ILE A 343 -14.30 25.29 -12.80
N ARG A 344 -15.34 25.80 -12.12
CA ARG A 344 -16.10 25.05 -11.13
C ARG A 344 -16.67 23.74 -11.68
N GLN A 345 -17.23 23.77 -12.89
CA GLN A 345 -17.80 22.60 -13.55
C GLN A 345 -16.75 21.59 -14.00
N LEU A 346 -15.53 22.05 -14.34
CA LEU A 346 -14.41 21.15 -14.60
C LEU A 346 -14.04 20.38 -13.32
N ILE A 347 -13.85 21.07 -12.20
CA ILE A 347 -13.43 20.44 -10.94
C ILE A 347 -14.51 19.48 -10.41
N GLY A 348 -15.79 19.86 -10.50
CA GLY A 348 -16.92 19.08 -10.03
C GLY A 348 -17.48 18.06 -11.04
N HIS A 349 -16.82 17.83 -12.17
CA HIS A 349 -17.29 16.89 -13.22
C HIS A 349 -18.72 17.14 -13.73
N THR A 350 -19.13 18.41 -13.80
CA THR A 350 -20.44 18.82 -14.35
C THR A 350 -20.30 19.58 -15.67
N SER A 351 -19.15 19.50 -16.33
CA SER A 351 -18.86 20.19 -17.59
C SER A 351 -19.59 19.61 -18.80
N GLY A 352 -19.95 18.33 -18.76
CA GLY A 352 -20.46 17.59 -19.92
C GLY A 352 -19.40 17.18 -20.94
N ILE A 353 -18.12 17.44 -20.66
CA ILE A 353 -17.00 17.04 -21.52
C ILE A 353 -16.83 15.51 -21.46
N PRO A 354 -16.84 14.79 -22.59
CA PRO A 354 -16.65 13.34 -22.59
C PRO A 354 -15.23 12.97 -22.12
N ASP A 355 -15.07 11.76 -21.57
CA ASP A 355 -13.75 11.26 -21.20
C ASP A 355 -12.98 10.83 -22.46
N TYR A 356 -11.70 11.19 -22.55
CA TYR A 356 -10.84 10.78 -23.65
C TYR A 356 -10.52 9.28 -23.61
N LEU A 357 -10.52 8.65 -22.43
CA LEU A 357 -10.28 7.21 -22.27
C LEU A 357 -11.45 6.35 -22.75
N ASP A 358 -12.66 6.91 -22.79
CA ASP A 358 -13.85 6.23 -23.33
C ASP A 358 -13.89 6.23 -24.87
N GLN A 359 -12.99 6.98 -25.52
CA GLN A 359 -12.96 7.08 -26.97
C GLN A 359 -12.28 5.85 -27.58
N PRO A 360 -12.86 5.22 -28.63
CA PRO A 360 -12.27 4.06 -29.29
C PRO A 360 -10.84 4.29 -29.73
N GLU A 361 -10.50 5.50 -30.18
CA GLU A 361 -9.15 5.85 -30.61
C GLU A 361 -8.11 5.69 -29.50
N ALA A 362 -8.43 6.09 -28.27
CA ALA A 362 -7.55 5.94 -27.12
C ALA A 362 -7.52 4.49 -26.61
N ARG A 363 -8.72 3.92 -26.46
CA ARG A 363 -8.90 2.57 -25.92
C ARG A 363 -8.30 1.51 -26.84
N ASP A 364 -8.56 1.58 -28.13
CA ASP A 364 -8.08 0.60 -29.10
C ASP A 364 -6.56 0.75 -29.30
N GLN A 365 -6.01 1.97 -29.22
CA GLN A 365 -4.55 2.17 -29.21
C GLN A 365 -3.92 1.46 -28.01
N PHE A 366 -4.44 1.70 -26.80
CA PHE A 366 -3.99 1.01 -25.59
C PHE A 366 -4.14 -0.52 -25.69
N LEU A 367 -5.28 -1.03 -26.14
CA LEU A 367 -5.53 -2.47 -26.25
C LEU A 367 -4.68 -3.15 -27.34
N SER A 368 -4.32 -2.42 -28.41
CA SER A 368 -3.56 -2.98 -29.53
C SER A 368 -2.07 -3.09 -29.26
N ASP A 369 -1.49 -2.10 -28.59
CA ASP A 369 -0.08 -2.06 -28.22
C ASP A 369 0.10 -1.18 -26.97
N PRO A 370 -0.15 -1.75 -25.77
CA PRO A 370 0.03 -1.03 -24.51
C PRO A 370 1.44 -0.45 -24.37
N GLN A 371 2.47 -1.19 -24.83
CA GLN A 371 3.86 -0.78 -24.69
C GLN A 371 4.16 0.48 -25.51
N ALA A 372 3.70 0.54 -26.76
CA ALA A 372 3.81 1.74 -27.58
C ALA A 372 2.99 2.90 -27.02
N PHE A 373 1.82 2.62 -26.44
CA PHE A 373 0.99 3.65 -25.78
C PHE A 373 1.75 4.31 -24.62
N PHE A 374 2.44 3.55 -23.76
CA PHE A 374 3.23 4.12 -22.65
C PHE A 374 4.57 4.70 -23.05
N ALA A 375 5.10 4.35 -24.21
CA ALA A 375 6.30 5.00 -24.74
C ALA A 375 5.99 6.41 -25.28
N GLN A 376 4.72 6.76 -25.45
CA GLN A 376 4.29 8.06 -25.97
C GLN A 376 4.25 9.11 -24.86
N ALA A 377 4.95 10.23 -25.09
CA ALA A 377 4.70 11.45 -24.35
C ALA A 377 3.43 12.10 -24.89
N PHE A 378 2.42 12.27 -24.03
CA PHE A 378 1.18 12.94 -24.37
C PHE A 378 1.20 14.37 -23.84
N GLU A 379 0.95 15.34 -24.72
CA GLU A 379 0.63 16.69 -24.32
C GLU A 379 -0.88 16.83 -24.10
N ALA A 380 -1.32 17.83 -23.34
CA ALA A 380 -2.74 18.05 -23.08
C ALA A 380 -3.57 18.18 -24.37
N GLN A 381 -2.99 18.83 -25.40
CA GLN A 381 -3.62 18.95 -26.71
C GLN A 381 -3.87 17.59 -27.37
N ASP A 382 -2.99 16.61 -27.20
CA ASP A 382 -3.14 15.28 -27.79
C ASP A 382 -4.34 14.57 -27.17
N LEU A 383 -4.44 14.61 -25.83
CA LEU A 383 -5.52 13.99 -25.07
C LEU A 383 -6.87 14.64 -25.39
N ILE A 384 -6.93 15.98 -25.43
CA ILE A 384 -8.17 16.72 -25.71
C ILE A 384 -8.57 16.60 -27.19
N SER A 385 -7.65 16.32 -28.10
CA SER A 385 -8.00 16.06 -29.51
C SER A 385 -8.81 14.77 -29.69
N LEU A 386 -8.66 13.79 -28.79
CA LEU A 386 -9.42 12.52 -28.84
C LEU A 386 -10.93 12.73 -28.66
N ILE A 387 -11.31 13.80 -27.94
CA ILE A 387 -12.72 14.15 -27.71
C ILE A 387 -13.26 15.15 -28.74
N GLN A 388 -12.45 15.57 -29.71
CA GLN A 388 -12.88 16.52 -30.72
C GLN A 388 -14.00 15.94 -31.59
N ASN A 389 -15.06 16.71 -31.78
CA ASN A 389 -16.27 16.31 -32.52
C ASN A 389 -17.01 15.09 -31.93
N LYS A 390 -16.71 14.71 -30.68
CA LYS A 390 -17.45 13.66 -29.97
C LYS A 390 -18.71 14.26 -29.31
N PRO A 391 -19.78 13.47 -29.15
CA PRO A 391 -20.96 13.91 -28.40
C PRO A 391 -20.60 14.29 -26.97
N THR A 392 -21.21 15.36 -26.45
CA THR A 392 -21.10 15.73 -25.03
C THR A 392 -21.82 14.69 -24.16
N SER A 393 -21.29 14.40 -22.97
CA SER A 393 -21.96 13.56 -21.98
C SER A 393 -23.24 14.20 -21.42
N GLY A 394 -23.31 15.54 -21.45
CA GLY A 394 -24.49 16.31 -21.10
C GLY A 394 -24.28 17.81 -21.34
N GLU A 395 -25.32 18.62 -21.09
CA GLU A 395 -25.18 20.07 -21.11
C GLU A 395 -24.33 20.55 -19.91
N PRO A 396 -23.51 21.61 -20.05
CA PRO A 396 -22.75 22.16 -18.93
C PRO A 396 -23.64 22.52 -17.74
N GLY A 397 -23.35 21.91 -16.58
CA GLY A 397 -24.08 22.02 -15.33
C GLY A 397 -25.26 21.06 -15.18
N ALA A 398 -25.64 20.28 -16.19
CA ALA A 398 -26.88 19.52 -16.15
C ALA A 398 -26.83 18.31 -15.20
N ALA A 399 -25.71 17.61 -15.12
CA ALA A 399 -25.50 16.45 -14.27
C ALA A 399 -24.00 16.14 -14.10
N PHE A 400 -23.69 15.23 -13.18
CA PHE A 400 -22.35 14.70 -12.99
C PHE A 400 -22.02 13.64 -14.04
N PHE A 401 -20.87 13.82 -14.70
CA PHE A 401 -20.25 12.86 -15.60
C PHE A 401 -18.74 12.88 -15.34
N TYR A 402 -18.25 11.83 -14.69
CA TYR A 402 -16.82 11.66 -14.47
C TYR A 402 -16.07 11.73 -15.80
N SER A 403 -15.02 12.55 -15.87
CA SER A 403 -14.24 12.71 -17.09
C SER A 403 -12.85 13.24 -16.78
N ASN A 404 -11.83 12.43 -17.08
CA ASN A 404 -10.42 12.77 -16.91
C ASN A 404 -10.02 14.02 -17.72
N SER A 405 -10.67 14.25 -18.86
CA SER A 405 -10.49 15.44 -19.71
C SER A 405 -10.59 16.75 -18.92
N ASN A 406 -11.46 16.80 -17.90
CA ASN A 406 -11.62 17.99 -17.07
C ASN A 406 -10.32 18.37 -16.34
N PHE A 407 -9.62 17.39 -15.79
CA PHE A 407 -8.43 17.64 -14.98
C PHE A 407 -7.16 17.80 -15.84
N VAL A 408 -7.15 17.26 -17.06
CA VAL A 408 -6.17 17.64 -18.09
C VAL A 408 -6.28 19.14 -18.36
N LEU A 409 -7.50 19.65 -18.62
CA LEU A 409 -7.74 21.08 -18.87
C LEU A 409 -7.43 21.94 -17.65
N LEU A 410 -7.74 21.50 -16.42
CA LEU A 410 -7.41 22.26 -15.21
C LEU A 410 -5.89 22.41 -15.03
N GLY A 411 -5.10 21.40 -15.36
CA GLY A 411 -3.64 21.51 -15.36
C GLY A 411 -3.12 22.62 -16.28
N GLU A 412 -3.69 22.71 -17.50
CA GLU A 412 -3.37 23.77 -18.45
C GLU A 412 -3.86 25.15 -17.99
N ILE A 413 -5.01 25.23 -17.31
CA ILE A 413 -5.50 26.48 -16.71
C ILE A 413 -4.53 26.97 -15.63
N VAL A 414 -4.06 26.08 -14.74
CA VAL A 414 -3.05 26.44 -13.72
C VAL A 414 -1.82 27.04 -14.39
N GLN A 415 -1.27 26.36 -15.40
CA GLN A 415 -0.09 26.85 -16.12
C GLN A 415 -0.34 28.19 -16.80
N LYS A 416 -1.53 28.39 -17.38
CA LYS A 416 -1.90 29.64 -18.02
C LYS A 416 -2.03 30.79 -17.03
N VAL A 417 -2.61 30.55 -15.87
CA VAL A 417 -2.85 31.55 -14.82
C VAL A 417 -1.53 31.99 -14.18
N THR A 418 -0.63 31.06 -13.91
CA THR A 418 0.59 31.36 -13.14
C THR A 418 1.82 31.63 -14.01
N GLY A 419 1.85 31.10 -15.25
CA GLY A 419 3.03 31.11 -16.10
C GLY A 419 4.07 30.06 -15.72
N SER A 420 3.84 29.27 -14.66
CA SER A 420 4.67 28.16 -14.21
C SER A 420 4.09 26.82 -14.67
N THR A 421 4.90 25.77 -14.71
CA THR A 421 4.38 24.43 -14.99
C THR A 421 3.51 23.91 -13.83
N LEU A 422 2.60 22.97 -14.10
CA LEU A 422 1.80 22.33 -13.06
C LEU A 422 2.67 21.66 -11.98
N ALA A 423 3.76 20.99 -12.35
CA ALA A 423 4.74 20.45 -11.39
C ALA A 423 5.28 21.52 -10.43
N SER A 424 5.63 22.70 -10.95
CA SER A 424 6.17 23.79 -10.13
C SER A 424 5.14 24.34 -9.15
N GLU A 425 3.88 24.47 -9.57
CA GLU A 425 2.81 24.93 -8.69
C GLU A 425 2.48 23.88 -7.63
N LEU A 426 2.33 22.60 -7.99
CA LEU A 426 2.13 21.50 -7.04
C LEU A 426 3.26 21.43 -6.00
N ARG A 427 4.51 21.56 -6.45
CA ARG A 427 5.69 21.48 -5.57
C ARG A 427 5.74 22.65 -4.59
N SER A 428 5.61 23.88 -5.08
CA SER A 428 5.72 25.08 -4.23
C SER A 428 4.54 25.27 -3.27
N ARG A 429 3.35 24.79 -3.65
CA ARG A 429 2.11 25.00 -2.88
C ARG A 429 1.76 23.90 -1.92
N ILE A 430 2.15 22.66 -2.23
CA ILE A 430 1.71 21.47 -1.50
C ILE A 430 2.91 20.63 -1.08
N PHE A 431 3.78 20.22 -2.02
CA PHE A 431 4.81 19.22 -1.71
C PHE A 431 5.89 19.76 -0.77
N GLU A 432 6.48 20.92 -1.06
CA GLU A 432 7.52 21.52 -0.22
C GLU A 432 6.98 21.97 1.15
N PRO A 433 5.82 22.66 1.26
CA PRO A 433 5.25 23.05 2.55
C PRO A 433 4.96 21.86 3.48
N LEU A 434 4.57 20.72 2.92
CA LEU A 434 4.32 19.48 3.68
C LEU A 434 5.56 18.60 3.84
N GLY A 435 6.72 19.00 3.29
CA GLY A 435 7.96 18.24 3.36
C GLY A 435 7.93 16.91 2.61
N LEU A 436 7.20 16.84 1.49
CA LEU A 436 7.03 15.66 0.67
C LEU A 436 8.20 15.54 -0.32
N SER A 437 9.16 14.72 0.04
CA SER A 437 10.40 14.49 -0.71
C SER A 437 10.29 13.39 -1.76
N ARG A 438 9.25 12.54 -1.67
CA ARG A 438 9.02 11.37 -2.52
C ARG A 438 7.71 11.46 -3.33
N THR A 439 7.07 12.62 -3.32
CA THR A 439 5.91 12.93 -4.15
C THR A 439 6.34 13.74 -5.37
N PHE A 440 5.92 13.31 -6.56
CA PHE A 440 6.30 13.92 -7.83
C PHE A 440 5.13 13.96 -8.81
N TYR A 441 5.08 15.00 -9.64
CA TYR A 441 4.26 15.05 -10.83
C TYR A 441 5.05 14.52 -12.04
N ALA A 442 4.96 13.20 -12.25
CA ALA A 442 5.79 12.47 -13.19
C ALA A 442 5.68 12.85 -14.69
N PRO A 443 4.58 13.47 -15.18
CA PRO A 443 4.54 13.98 -16.55
C PRO A 443 5.59 15.07 -16.84
N GLN A 444 6.03 15.83 -15.83
CA GLN A 444 6.96 16.95 -16.01
C GLN A 444 8.25 16.82 -15.18
N GLU A 445 8.31 15.84 -14.28
CA GLU A 445 9.45 15.56 -13.41
C GLU A 445 10.05 14.19 -13.73
N THR A 446 11.35 14.02 -13.50
CA THR A 446 12.01 12.72 -13.60
C THR A 446 12.05 12.06 -12.23
N VAL A 447 11.51 10.84 -12.13
CA VAL A 447 11.54 10.03 -10.91
C VAL A 447 12.44 8.82 -11.13
N ASN A 448 13.46 8.64 -10.28
CA ASN A 448 14.50 7.62 -10.47
C ASN A 448 14.20 6.26 -9.78
N ARG A 449 14.38 5.20 -10.58
CA ARG A 449 14.39 3.72 -10.39
C ARG A 449 14.29 3.07 -9.01
N GLY A 450 14.94 3.59 -7.97
CA GLY A 450 15.23 2.78 -6.77
C GLY A 450 14.01 2.33 -5.97
N ASN A 451 12.92 3.12 -5.99
CA ASN A 451 11.79 2.89 -5.11
C ASN A 451 10.43 2.88 -5.82
N ILE A 452 10.36 2.96 -7.16
CA ILE A 452 9.05 2.94 -7.85
C ILE A 452 8.58 1.50 -7.97
N THR A 453 7.38 1.20 -7.48
CA THR A 453 6.80 -0.14 -7.62
C THR A 453 6.45 -0.42 -9.07
N ARG A 454 6.86 -1.58 -9.57
CA ARG A 454 6.62 -2.03 -10.94
C ARG A 454 5.15 -2.35 -11.15
N THR A 455 4.71 -2.22 -12.38
CA THR A 455 3.35 -2.52 -12.83
C THR A 455 3.36 -3.77 -13.70
N TYR A 456 2.31 -4.58 -13.64
CA TYR A 456 2.20 -5.82 -14.42
C TYR A 456 0.97 -5.77 -15.32
N SER A 457 0.93 -6.62 -16.34
CA SER A 457 -0.31 -6.92 -17.06
C SER A 457 -0.28 -8.38 -17.54
N ASP A 458 -1.32 -9.16 -17.21
CA ASP A 458 -2.16 -9.99 -18.11
C ASP A 458 -2.98 -11.03 -17.29
N LEU A 459 -4.19 -11.34 -17.76
CA LEU A 459 -5.02 -12.46 -17.32
C LEU A 459 -5.33 -13.31 -18.56
N ASP A 460 -4.96 -14.58 -18.60
CA ASP A 460 -5.56 -15.50 -19.58
C ASP A 460 -7.08 -15.68 -19.32
N ASP A 461 -7.79 -16.37 -20.22
CA ASP A 461 -9.25 -16.61 -20.11
C ASP A 461 -9.65 -17.38 -18.83
N ASP A 462 -8.67 -17.91 -18.09
CA ASP A 462 -8.84 -18.67 -16.84
C ASP A 462 -8.37 -17.87 -15.59
N GLY A 463 -8.02 -16.58 -15.74
CA GLY A 463 -7.62 -15.72 -14.64
C GLY A 463 -6.24 -16.02 -14.05
N LYS A 464 -5.35 -16.67 -14.81
CA LYS A 464 -3.97 -16.96 -14.39
C LYS A 464 -2.98 -16.01 -15.07
N ILE A 465 -1.99 -15.61 -14.28
CA ILE A 465 -0.83 -14.85 -14.75
C ILE A 465 0.05 -15.83 -15.54
N THR A 466 0.13 -15.66 -16.87
CA THR A 466 1.12 -16.39 -17.67
C THR A 466 2.38 -15.55 -17.79
N THR A 467 3.54 -16.18 -17.58
CA THR A 467 4.86 -15.55 -17.70
C THR A 467 5.16 -15.22 -19.16
N ALA A 468 4.80 -14.01 -19.59
CA ALA A 468 5.38 -13.32 -20.75
C ALA A 468 5.04 -11.82 -20.74
N ASP A 469 5.89 -11.06 -20.06
CA ASP A 469 6.21 -9.62 -20.20
C ASP A 469 5.24 -8.75 -21.02
N TYR A 470 4.34 -8.05 -20.32
CA TYR A 470 3.83 -6.77 -20.81
C TYR A 470 3.79 -5.74 -19.68
N LEU A 471 4.31 -4.55 -20.01
CA LEU A 471 4.94 -3.53 -19.15
C LEU A 471 6.33 -3.94 -18.67
N ASN A 472 7.31 -3.84 -19.60
CA ASN A 472 8.71 -3.70 -19.22
C ASN A 472 8.80 -2.81 -17.99
N GLU A 473 9.51 -3.29 -16.97
CA GLU A 473 9.96 -2.51 -15.84
C GLU A 473 10.22 -1.05 -16.24
N VAL A 474 9.31 -0.15 -15.87
CA VAL A 474 9.51 1.28 -16.18
C VAL A 474 10.51 1.78 -15.18
N ASP A 475 11.75 1.62 -15.57
CA ASP A 475 12.93 2.10 -14.89
C ASP A 475 12.80 3.59 -14.52
N GLU A 476 12.28 4.42 -15.40
CA GLU A 476 12.05 5.83 -15.12
C GLU A 476 10.62 6.19 -15.46
N VAL A 477 9.88 6.77 -14.51
CA VAL A 477 8.64 7.45 -14.82
C VAL A 477 8.99 8.91 -15.08
N SER A 478 9.21 9.26 -16.35
CA SER A 478 9.46 10.64 -16.77
C SER A 478 8.94 10.90 -18.17
N LYS A 479 8.21 12.01 -18.37
CA LYS A 479 7.68 12.56 -19.65
C LYS A 479 6.82 11.67 -20.58
N GLN A 480 7.13 10.38 -20.69
CA GLN A 480 6.41 9.33 -21.41
C GLN A 480 5.49 8.52 -20.49
N GLY A 481 5.76 8.51 -19.17
CA GLY A 481 5.05 7.71 -18.16
C GLY A 481 3.56 8.06 -17.98
N LEU A 482 3.19 8.67 -16.85
CA LEU A 482 1.77 9.02 -16.56
C LEU A 482 1.27 10.25 -17.36
N SER A 483 1.96 10.66 -18.44
CA SER A 483 1.55 11.80 -19.28
C SER A 483 0.19 11.58 -19.93
N TRP A 484 -0.20 10.34 -20.19
CA TRP A 484 -1.54 10.00 -20.70
C TRP A 484 -2.66 10.33 -19.70
N ALA A 485 -2.36 10.45 -18.40
CA ALA A 485 -3.30 10.83 -17.35
C ALA A 485 -3.18 12.31 -16.95
N ALA A 486 -1.99 12.91 -17.13
CA ALA A 486 -1.69 14.32 -16.86
C ALA A 486 -2.27 14.81 -15.52
N GLY A 487 -2.96 15.96 -15.48
CA GLY A 487 -3.58 16.51 -14.27
C GLY A 487 -4.68 15.63 -13.67
N ALA A 488 -5.13 14.58 -14.38
CA ALA A 488 -6.15 13.64 -13.91
C ALA A 488 -5.54 12.46 -13.13
N GLY A 489 -4.25 12.16 -13.28
CA GLY A 489 -3.65 10.98 -12.65
C GLY A 489 -2.11 10.89 -12.64
N GLY A 490 -1.42 12.00 -12.86
CA GLY A 490 0.03 12.05 -13.09
C GLY A 490 0.92 12.04 -11.84
N ILE A 491 0.38 12.01 -10.63
CA ILE A 491 1.18 12.02 -9.41
C ILE A 491 1.62 10.60 -9.02
N VAL A 492 2.85 10.49 -8.53
CA VAL A 492 3.37 9.32 -7.81
C VAL A 492 3.75 9.73 -6.38
N SER A 493 3.58 8.83 -5.41
CA SER A 493 3.85 9.09 -3.98
C SER A 493 4.11 7.81 -3.20
N THR A 494 4.65 7.92 -1.99
CA THR A 494 4.60 6.84 -0.98
C THR A 494 3.29 6.89 -0.20
N ALA A 495 2.96 5.80 0.51
CA ALA A 495 1.77 5.73 1.37
C ALA A 495 1.82 6.80 2.48
N ALA A 496 2.98 6.97 3.12
CA ALA A 496 3.15 7.93 4.20
C ALA A 496 2.98 9.39 3.74
N GLU A 497 3.56 9.76 2.59
CA GLU A 497 3.42 11.12 2.06
C GLU A 497 2.01 11.39 1.54
N LEU A 498 1.34 10.38 0.95
CA LEU A 498 -0.06 10.51 0.56
C LEU A 498 -0.98 10.71 1.77
N ALA A 499 -0.70 10.01 2.87
CA ALA A 499 -1.47 10.16 4.10
C ALA A 499 -1.29 11.57 4.70
N LYS A 500 -0.10 12.17 4.58
CA LYS A 500 0.16 13.56 4.99
C LYS A 500 -0.61 14.56 4.15
N ILE A 501 -0.66 14.36 2.82
CA ILE A 501 -1.51 15.16 1.92
C ILE A 501 -2.96 15.08 2.38
N GLY A 502 -3.45 13.88 2.68
CA GLY A 502 -4.78 13.67 3.23
C GLY A 502 -5.05 14.50 4.47
N GLN A 503 -4.21 14.35 5.50
CA GLN A 503 -4.36 15.13 6.74
C GLN A 503 -4.38 16.64 6.48
N ALA A 504 -3.39 17.16 5.76
CA ALA A 504 -3.29 18.58 5.48
C ALA A 504 -4.49 19.12 4.69
N LEU A 505 -4.97 18.35 3.71
CA LEU A 505 -6.14 18.71 2.92
C LEU A 505 -7.40 18.73 3.79
N PHE A 506 -7.68 17.63 4.49
CA PHE A 506 -8.97 17.46 5.17
C PHE A 506 -9.05 18.17 6.52
N GLN A 507 -7.93 18.47 7.17
CA GLN A 507 -7.88 19.28 8.40
C GLN A 507 -7.82 20.79 8.12
N GLY A 508 -7.76 21.21 6.84
CA GLY A 508 -7.80 22.61 6.45
C GLY A 508 -6.47 23.35 6.61
N GLU A 509 -5.35 22.65 6.47
CA GLU A 509 -4.02 23.27 6.42
C GLU A 509 -3.71 23.87 5.04
N LEU A 510 -4.31 23.32 3.97
CA LEU A 510 -4.04 23.75 2.58
C LEU A 510 -5.02 24.78 2.01
N LEU A 511 -6.20 24.95 2.62
CA LEU A 511 -7.27 25.83 2.14
C LEU A 511 -7.91 26.56 3.32
N ALA A 512 -8.36 27.79 3.10
CA ALA A 512 -9.16 28.51 4.09
C ALA A 512 -10.47 27.74 4.38
N PRO A 513 -11.01 27.82 5.61
CA PRO A 513 -12.19 27.04 6.00
C PRO A 513 -13.40 27.18 5.07
N ALA A 514 -13.64 28.38 4.51
CA ALA A 514 -14.74 28.61 3.59
C ALA A 514 -14.54 27.89 2.24
N THR A 515 -13.31 27.87 1.74
CA THR A 515 -12.94 27.20 0.48
C THR A 515 -12.89 25.70 0.65
N LEU A 516 -12.41 25.19 1.78
CA LEU A 516 -12.49 23.76 2.10
C LEU A 516 -13.96 23.29 2.19
N GLN A 517 -14.84 24.09 2.82
CA GLN A 517 -16.27 23.78 2.82
C GLN A 517 -16.88 23.82 1.42
N LEU A 518 -16.46 24.75 0.57
CA LEU A 518 -16.85 24.76 -0.84
C LEU A 518 -16.34 23.51 -1.59
N MET A 519 -15.13 23.03 -1.27
CA MET A 519 -14.56 21.83 -1.86
C MET A 519 -15.35 20.57 -1.47
N ILE A 520 -15.69 20.42 -0.19
CA ILE A 520 -16.39 19.24 0.34
C ILE A 520 -17.88 19.27 -0.02
N ASN A 521 -18.54 20.39 0.26
CA ASN A 521 -20.00 20.55 0.24
C ASN A 521 -20.39 21.63 -0.76
N ASP A 522 -20.04 21.45 -2.03
CA ASP A 522 -20.53 22.34 -3.08
C ASP A 522 -22.07 22.19 -3.18
N ASN A 523 -22.76 23.10 -2.50
CA ASN A 523 -24.23 23.17 -2.43
C ASN A 523 -24.87 23.74 -3.70
N SER A 524 -24.19 23.73 -4.86
CA SER A 524 -24.87 24.01 -6.11
C SER A 524 -25.91 22.93 -6.38
N ASP A 525 -27.13 23.32 -6.75
CA ASP A 525 -28.24 22.41 -7.10
C ASP A 525 -27.86 21.37 -8.20
N LEU A 526 -26.71 21.60 -8.87
CA LEU A 526 -26.14 20.83 -9.97
C LEU A 526 -25.38 19.57 -9.49
N ILE A 527 -24.68 19.64 -8.35
CA ILE A 527 -23.99 18.49 -7.72
C ILE A 527 -24.98 17.66 -6.88
N ALA A 528 -26.02 18.30 -6.35
CA ALA A 528 -27.11 17.61 -5.64
C ALA A 528 -27.90 16.61 -6.52
N ALA A 529 -27.79 16.68 -7.85
CA ALA A 529 -28.38 15.71 -8.78
C ALA A 529 -27.48 14.48 -9.06
N ALA A 530 -26.20 14.53 -8.68
CA ALA A 530 -25.23 13.43 -8.79
C ALA A 530 -25.41 12.34 -7.72
N ASN A 531 -26.29 12.59 -6.76
CA ASN A 531 -26.53 11.73 -5.61
C ASN A 531 -26.98 10.33 -6.06
N ARG A 532 -26.15 9.32 -5.80
CA ARG A 532 -26.62 7.93 -5.81
C ARG A 532 -27.63 7.79 -4.66
N PRO A 533 -28.89 7.36 -4.90
CA PRO A 533 -29.84 7.11 -3.83
C PRO A 533 -29.26 6.11 -2.81
N ALA A 534 -29.58 6.31 -1.53
CA ALA A 534 -29.11 5.52 -0.38
C ALA A 534 -29.47 4.01 -0.39
N GLY A 535 -29.93 3.46 -1.51
CA GLY A 535 -30.43 2.08 -1.63
C GLY A 535 -29.79 1.24 -2.74
N SER A 536 -28.79 1.75 -3.47
CA SER A 536 -28.18 1.02 -4.60
C SER A 536 -26.66 0.90 -4.56
N ALA A 537 -26.00 1.35 -3.49
CA ALA A 537 -24.55 1.22 -3.38
C ALA A 537 -24.18 -0.17 -2.82
N PRO A 538 -23.33 -0.95 -3.51
CA PRO A 538 -22.74 -2.16 -2.91
C PRO A 538 -21.90 -1.78 -1.68
N ASN A 539 -21.74 -2.73 -0.75
CA ASN A 539 -20.72 -2.68 0.32
C ASN A 539 -20.91 -1.61 1.42
N GLY A 540 -22.15 -1.28 1.78
CA GLY A 540 -22.45 -0.53 3.02
C GLY A 540 -22.26 0.98 2.94
N ILE A 541 -22.03 1.56 1.76
CA ILE A 541 -22.06 3.02 1.54
C ILE A 541 -23.51 3.48 1.60
N GLU A 542 -23.85 4.30 2.60
CA GLU A 542 -25.19 4.85 2.79
C GLU A 542 -25.45 6.05 1.86
N ARG A 543 -24.42 6.87 1.60
CA ARG A 543 -24.45 8.04 0.69
C ARG A 543 -23.05 8.32 0.15
N ASP A 544 -22.96 8.76 -1.11
CA ASP A 544 -21.73 9.16 -1.79
C ASP A 544 -21.99 10.39 -2.66
N PHE A 545 -21.15 11.41 -2.55
CA PHE A 545 -21.27 12.74 -3.16
C PHE A 545 -19.91 13.16 -3.73
N TYR A 546 -19.90 13.74 -4.93
CA TYR A 546 -18.69 14.32 -5.50
C TYR A 546 -18.71 15.84 -5.37
N GLY A 547 -17.82 16.40 -4.55
CA GLY A 547 -17.60 17.84 -4.41
C GLY A 547 -16.69 18.40 -5.50
N LEU A 548 -15.80 19.33 -5.14
CA LEU A 548 -14.77 19.83 -6.06
C LEU A 548 -13.51 18.96 -5.95
N GLY A 549 -13.48 17.87 -6.71
CA GLY A 549 -12.33 16.97 -6.78
C GLY A 549 -12.19 16.02 -5.58
N ILE A 550 -13.24 15.89 -4.77
CA ILE A 550 -13.25 15.11 -3.53
C ILE A 550 -14.57 14.35 -3.41
N GLU A 551 -14.53 13.12 -2.93
CA GLU A 551 -15.72 12.37 -2.59
C GLU A 551 -16.04 12.54 -1.11
N SER A 552 -17.32 12.63 -0.76
CA SER A 552 -17.78 12.65 0.61
C SER A 552 -19.00 11.76 0.78
N GLY A 553 -19.16 11.18 1.95
CA GLY A 553 -20.26 10.25 2.15
C GLY A 553 -20.36 9.73 3.55
N ARG A 554 -21.14 8.66 3.69
CA ARG A 554 -21.32 7.95 4.95
C ARG A 554 -21.29 6.45 4.72
N LEU A 555 -20.50 5.75 5.52
CA LEU A 555 -20.42 4.30 5.56
C LEU A 555 -21.20 3.78 6.76
N SER A 556 -21.97 2.71 6.57
CA SER A 556 -22.71 2.05 7.65
C SER A 556 -21.72 1.49 8.68
N GLY A 557 -21.97 1.76 9.97
CA GLY A 557 -21.07 1.39 11.06
C GLY A 557 -19.82 2.28 11.23
N ILE A 558 -19.32 2.88 10.14
CA ILE A 558 -18.10 3.71 10.16
C ILE A 558 -18.40 5.21 10.19
N GLY A 559 -19.54 5.72 9.75
CA GLY A 559 -19.84 7.16 9.79
C GLY A 559 -19.30 7.95 8.59
N ASN A 560 -19.09 9.26 8.76
CA ASN A 560 -18.79 10.14 7.62
C ASN A 560 -17.36 9.90 7.10
N PHE A 561 -17.18 10.04 5.79
CA PHE A 561 -15.87 9.98 5.15
C PHE A 561 -15.70 11.13 4.15
N LEU A 562 -14.45 11.53 3.95
CA LEU A 562 -13.94 12.24 2.79
C LEU A 562 -12.94 11.31 2.11
N ARG A 563 -12.98 11.14 0.79
CA ARG A 563 -12.05 10.24 0.10
C ARG A 563 -11.76 10.67 -1.32
N HIS A 564 -10.81 9.97 -1.94
CA HIS A 564 -10.77 9.80 -3.38
C HIS A 564 -10.11 8.44 -3.69
N ASN A 565 -10.65 7.73 -4.68
CA ASN A 565 -10.02 6.50 -5.17
C ASN A 565 -9.09 6.83 -6.33
N GLY A 566 -7.98 6.12 -6.41
CA GLY A 566 -6.99 6.22 -7.45
C GLY A 566 -6.92 4.93 -8.22
N ALA A 567 -7.26 4.97 -9.51
CA ALA A 567 -6.92 3.92 -10.43
C ALA A 567 -6.05 4.54 -11.53
N THR A 568 -4.96 3.86 -11.84
CA THR A 568 -4.15 4.09 -13.03
C THR A 568 -3.61 2.74 -13.47
N ILE A 569 -3.11 2.66 -14.69
CA ILE A 569 -2.63 1.39 -15.25
C ILE A 569 -1.51 0.86 -14.36
N GLY A 570 -1.70 -0.35 -13.83
CA GLY A 570 -0.74 -1.02 -12.96
C GLY A 570 -0.79 -0.66 -11.47
N TRP A 571 -1.57 0.36 -11.07
CA TRP A 571 -1.64 0.79 -9.68
C TRP A 571 -3.08 1.09 -9.22
N GLY A 572 -3.39 0.62 -8.02
CA GLY A 572 -4.57 1.01 -7.25
C GLY A 572 -4.15 1.85 -6.06
N ALA A 573 -4.96 2.84 -5.71
CA ALA A 573 -4.72 3.72 -4.58
C ALA A 573 -6.04 4.14 -3.94
N GLU A 574 -6.02 4.37 -2.63
CA GLU A 574 -7.12 4.99 -1.91
C GLU A 574 -6.57 5.95 -0.88
N LEU A 575 -7.24 7.09 -0.75
CA LEU A 575 -7.05 8.03 0.33
C LEU A 575 -8.42 8.30 0.96
N THR A 576 -8.58 7.91 2.22
CA THR A 576 -9.82 8.10 2.98
C THR A 576 -9.51 8.80 4.29
N TYR A 577 -10.35 9.77 4.66
CA TYR A 577 -10.34 10.46 5.93
C TYR A 577 -11.69 10.35 6.60
N LEU A 578 -11.68 10.01 7.89
CA LEU A 578 -12.86 9.89 8.72
C LEU A 578 -12.94 11.12 9.64
N PRO A 579 -13.62 12.20 9.24
CA PRO A 579 -13.64 13.47 9.99
C PRO A 579 -14.17 13.32 11.42
N ASP A 580 -15.13 12.42 11.64
CA ASP A 580 -15.71 12.19 12.97
C ASP A 580 -14.67 11.63 13.97
N ARG A 581 -13.54 11.12 13.48
CA ARG A 581 -12.48 10.44 14.24
C ARG A 581 -11.09 11.04 14.05
N ASN A 582 -10.93 11.93 13.08
CA ASN A 582 -9.65 12.45 12.65
C ASN A 582 -8.63 11.33 12.32
N ILE A 583 -9.08 10.33 11.55
CA ILE A 583 -8.25 9.22 11.07
C ILE A 583 -8.07 9.36 9.56
N THR A 584 -6.84 9.25 9.08
CA THR A 584 -6.52 9.16 7.64
C THR A 584 -5.99 7.76 7.34
N VAL A 585 -6.51 7.14 6.29
CA VAL A 585 -6.11 5.83 5.79
C VAL A 585 -5.67 5.99 4.35
N THR A 586 -4.51 5.44 4.03
CA THR A 586 -4.06 5.30 2.65
C THR A 586 -3.76 3.85 2.34
N VAL A 587 -4.16 3.41 1.15
CA VAL A 587 -3.86 2.07 0.62
C VAL A 587 -3.27 2.26 -0.76
N LEU A 588 -2.12 1.66 -1.03
CA LEU A 588 -1.45 1.66 -2.33
C LEU A 588 -1.20 0.22 -2.74
N ALA A 589 -1.46 -0.08 -4.00
CA ALA A 589 -1.32 -1.41 -4.57
C ALA A 589 -0.65 -1.34 -5.94
N SER A 590 0.30 -2.23 -6.20
CA SER A 590 0.72 -2.60 -7.54
C SER A 590 -0.07 -3.85 -7.96
N GLN A 591 -0.81 -3.75 -9.05
CA GLN A 591 -1.66 -4.83 -9.54
C GLN A 591 -1.77 -4.83 -11.08
N PRO A 592 -1.98 -6.00 -11.72
CA PRO A 592 -2.32 -6.15 -13.11
C PRO A 592 -3.51 -5.31 -13.52
N THR A 593 -3.46 -4.72 -14.71
CA THR A 593 -4.60 -3.99 -15.28
C THR A 593 -5.60 -5.00 -15.85
N PRO A 594 -6.89 -4.99 -15.44
CA PRO A 594 -7.91 -5.87 -16.01
C PRO A 594 -8.12 -5.63 -17.51
N LYS A 595 -8.61 -6.65 -18.24
CA LYS A 595 -8.80 -6.66 -19.71
C LYS A 595 -9.86 -5.66 -20.26
N GLY A 596 -10.40 -4.75 -19.44
CA GLY A 596 -11.34 -3.72 -19.88
C GLY A 596 -11.25 -2.43 -19.07
N VAL A 597 -11.27 -1.27 -19.75
CA VAL A 597 -11.23 0.09 -19.15
C VAL A 597 -12.35 0.32 -18.11
N SER A 598 -13.47 -0.39 -18.25
CA SER A 598 -14.63 -0.32 -17.34
C SER A 598 -14.54 -1.20 -16.09
N GLU A 599 -13.51 -2.06 -15.97
CA GLU A 599 -13.34 -3.01 -14.86
C GLU A 599 -12.21 -2.60 -13.90
N TRP A 600 -11.72 -1.37 -14.01
CA TRP A 600 -10.56 -0.85 -13.26
C TRP A 600 -10.84 -0.60 -11.77
N GLU A 601 -12.11 -0.61 -11.39
CA GLU A 601 -12.56 -0.71 -9.99
C GLU A 601 -12.71 -2.19 -9.63
N ASP A 602 -11.59 -2.92 -9.57
CA ASP A 602 -11.61 -4.34 -9.25
C ASP A 602 -12.21 -4.58 -7.85
N SER A 603 -13.09 -5.58 -7.77
CA SER A 603 -13.70 -6.08 -6.54
C SER A 603 -12.68 -6.46 -5.46
N SER A 604 -11.46 -6.82 -5.87
CA SER A 604 -10.33 -7.18 -5.01
C SER A 604 -9.79 -5.98 -4.22
N PHE A 605 -9.63 -4.81 -4.87
CA PHE A 605 -9.22 -3.56 -4.22
C PHE A 605 -10.28 -3.06 -3.23
N ILE A 606 -11.56 -3.21 -3.60
CA ILE A 606 -12.69 -2.86 -2.73
C ILE A 606 -12.73 -3.75 -1.46
N SER A 607 -12.39 -5.04 -1.58
CA SER A 607 -12.26 -5.96 -0.44
C SER A 607 -11.13 -5.54 0.50
N LEU A 608 -9.95 -5.22 -0.05
CA LEU A 608 -8.79 -4.70 0.70
C LEU A 608 -9.15 -3.44 1.49
N THR A 609 -9.83 -2.48 0.85
CA THR A 609 -10.30 -1.29 1.55
C THR A 609 -11.31 -1.64 2.65
N ASN A 610 -12.22 -2.58 2.42
CA ASN A 610 -13.21 -2.98 3.43
C ASN A 610 -12.55 -3.63 4.66
N ASN A 611 -11.50 -4.42 4.47
CA ASN A 611 -10.71 -5.03 5.55
C ASN A 611 -9.91 -3.98 6.35
N ILE A 612 -9.33 -2.99 5.67
CA ILE A 612 -8.61 -1.90 6.35
C ILE A 612 -9.61 -0.99 7.09
N ARG A 613 -10.80 -0.77 6.51
CA ARG A 613 -11.90 -0.05 7.17
C ARG A 613 -12.47 -0.79 8.39
N SER A 614 -12.57 -2.12 8.35
CA SER A 614 -12.98 -2.91 9.52
C SER A 614 -11.91 -2.87 10.63
N THR A 615 -10.63 -2.77 10.27
CA THR A 615 -9.52 -2.56 11.20
C THR A 615 -9.64 -1.22 11.93
N VAL A 616 -9.98 -0.16 11.19
CA VAL A 616 -10.24 1.18 11.78
C VAL A 616 -11.52 1.19 12.61
N GLN A 617 -12.57 0.50 12.18
CA GLN A 617 -13.80 0.36 12.97
C GLN A 617 -13.57 -0.37 14.30
N THR A 618 -12.66 -1.35 14.33
CA THR A 618 -12.24 -2.05 15.55
C THR A 618 -11.51 -1.11 16.53
N TYR A 619 -10.76 -0.13 16.03
CA TYR A 619 -10.15 0.94 16.85
C TYR A 619 -11.19 1.91 17.45
N ASP A 620 -12.28 2.17 16.72
CA ASP A 620 -13.32 3.11 17.15
C ASP A 620 -14.31 2.55 18.16
N ASP A 621 -14.79 1.31 17.96
CA ASP A 621 -15.63 0.62 18.93
C ASP A 621 -14.93 0.59 20.30
N PHE A 622 -13.61 0.51 20.29
CA PHE A 622 -12.75 0.58 21.46
C PHE A 622 -12.70 1.98 22.13
N ARG A 623 -12.54 3.09 21.39
CA ARG A 623 -12.45 4.46 21.94
C ARG A 623 -13.80 5.07 22.33
N VAL A 624 -14.89 4.76 21.62
CA VAL A 624 -16.25 5.23 21.94
C VAL A 624 -16.75 4.60 23.24
N GLN A 625 -16.36 3.34 23.48
CA GLN A 625 -16.73 2.64 24.71
C GLN A 625 -15.93 3.14 25.93
N TYR A 626 -14.74 3.73 25.73
CA TYR A 626 -13.86 4.21 26.81
C TYR A 626 -13.05 5.47 26.40
N PRO A 627 -13.62 6.69 26.56
CA PRO A 627 -12.88 7.92 26.32
C PRO A 627 -11.71 8.05 27.30
N LEU A 628 -10.49 8.26 26.78
CA LEU A 628 -9.32 8.56 27.61
C LEU A 628 -9.51 9.91 28.31
N THR A 629 -9.64 9.91 29.63
CA THR A 629 -9.39 11.11 30.44
C THR A 629 -7.89 11.23 30.64
N PHE A 630 -7.28 12.20 29.96
CA PHE A 630 -5.91 12.65 30.20
C PHE A 630 -5.72 13.22 31.61
#